data_AF-A0A1E3UPV0-F1
#
_entry.id   AF-A0A1E3UPV0-F1
#
_cell.length_a   1.000
_cell.length_b   1.000
_cell.length_c   1.000
_cell.angle_alpha   90.00
_cell.angle_beta   90.00
_cell.angle_gamma   90.00
#
_symmetry.space_group_name_H-M   'P 1'
#
loop_
_entity.id
_entity.type
_entity.pdbx_description
1 polymer ?
#
loop_
_entity_poly.entity_id
_entity_poly.type
_entity_poly.pdbx_seq_one_letter_code
_entity_poly.pdbx_strand_id
1 'polypeptide(L)'
;MAERMIIEPVERIEENYLETRNKVIENCWHMIVGNDTPKQEDGWLEVMNDRQTKNGIANIYNFIYKGEKALTLEEVQGHGANRYFISSKEYTLADYMRAVQNNSEKL
;
A
#
# COMPACT_ATOMS: atom_id res chain seq x y z
N MET A 1 34.30 -8.45 7.60
CA MET A 1 33.73 -8.45 8.96
C MET A 1 32.90 -7.19 9.19
N ALA A 2 33.44 -5.97 9.04
CA ALA A 2 32.68 -4.72 9.16
C ALA A 2 31.61 -4.51 8.07
N GLU A 3 31.87 -4.90 6.81
CA GLU A 3 30.88 -4.80 5.72
C GLU A 3 29.63 -5.65 5.97
N ARG A 4 29.77 -6.92 6.34
CA ARG A 4 28.61 -7.78 6.70
C ARG A 4 27.80 -7.25 7.88
N MET A 5 28.48 -6.60 8.83
CA MET A 5 27.86 -6.04 10.05
C MET A 5 26.94 -4.84 9.76
N ILE A 6 27.07 -4.21 8.59
CA ILE A 6 26.25 -3.06 8.15
C ILE A 6 25.28 -3.48 7.04
N ILE A 7 25.70 -4.35 6.11
CA ILE A 7 24.89 -4.78 4.96
C ILE A 7 23.67 -5.60 5.41
N GLU A 8 23.85 -6.61 6.27
CA GLU A 8 22.73 -7.48 6.70
C GLU A 8 21.60 -6.70 7.42
N PRO A 9 21.89 -5.74 8.33
CA PRO A 9 20.85 -4.87 8.88
C PRO A 9 20.14 -4.00 7.85
N VAL A 10 20.87 -3.49 6.85
CA VAL A 10 20.29 -2.62 5.81
C VAL A 10 19.37 -3.40 4.88
N GLU A 11 19.77 -4.59 4.44
CA GLU A 11 18.92 -5.47 3.63
C GLU A 11 17.62 -5.81 4.37
N ARG A 12 17.72 -6.14 5.66
CA ARG A 12 16.55 -6.44 6.49
C ARG A 12 15.61 -5.24 6.65
N ILE A 13 16.15 -4.02 6.69
CA ILE A 13 15.36 -2.80 6.73
C ILE A 13 14.59 -2.62 5.41
N GLU A 14 15.25 -2.83 4.27
CA GLU A 14 14.60 -2.77 2.95
C GLU A 14 13.50 -3.83 2.80
N GLU A 15 13.75 -5.07 3.23
CA GLU A 15 12.75 -6.14 3.25
C GLU A 15 11.53 -5.76 4.08
N ASN A 16 11.74 -5.21 5.28
CA ASN A 16 10.64 -4.77 6.15
C ASN A 16 9.83 -3.63 5.50
N TYR A 17 10.47 -2.70 4.78
CA TYR A 17 9.76 -1.65 4.04
C TYR A 17 8.91 -2.23 2.91
N LEU A 18 9.46 -3.17 2.13
CA LEU A 18 8.74 -3.84 1.06
C LEU A 18 7.56 -4.65 1.61
N GLU A 19 7.76 -5.39 2.69
CA GLU A 19 6.71 -6.15 3.37
C GLU A 19 5.59 -5.23 3.86
N THR A 20 5.95 -4.12 4.52
CA THR A 20 4.97 -3.13 5.01
C THR A 20 4.17 -2.54 3.86
N ARG A 21 4.83 -2.11 2.78
CA ARG A 21 4.17 -1.58 1.58
C ARG A 21 3.21 -2.60 0.98
N ASN A 22 3.65 -3.84 0.80
CA ASN A 22 2.84 -4.90 0.21
C ASN A 22 1.59 -5.18 1.06
N LYS A 23 1.75 -5.27 2.38
CA LYS A 23 0.61 -5.43 3.31
C LYS A 23 -0.36 -4.26 3.23
N VAL A 24 0.12 -3.02 3.09
CA VAL A 24 -0.76 -1.86 2.94
C VAL A 24 -1.58 -1.97 1.64
N ILE A 25 -0.91 -2.29 0.52
CA ILE A 25 -1.55 -2.45 -0.80
C ILE A 25 -2.57 -3.61 -0.78
N GLU A 26 -2.21 -4.74 -0.18
CA GLU A 26 -3.10 -5.91 -0.06
C GLU A 26 -4.35 -5.58 0.75
N ASN A 27 -4.21 -4.88 1.88
CA ASN A 27 -5.35 -4.44 2.68
C ASN A 27 -6.25 -3.45 1.93
N CYS A 28 -5.68 -2.59 1.07
CA CYS A 28 -6.48 -1.76 0.18
C CYS A 28 -7.29 -2.61 -0.82
N TRP A 29 -6.69 -3.66 -1.41
CA TRP A 29 -7.43 -4.57 -2.29
C TRP A 29 -8.53 -5.32 -1.56
N HIS A 30 -8.29 -5.85 -0.36
CA HIS A 30 -9.32 -6.51 0.43
C HIS A 30 -10.49 -5.59 0.77
N MET A 31 -10.21 -4.32 1.05
CA MET A 31 -11.26 -3.33 1.28
C MET A 31 -12.09 -3.07 0.01
N ILE A 32 -11.44 -2.93 -1.15
CA ILE A 32 -12.11 -2.62 -2.44
C ILE A 32 -12.92 -3.81 -2.95
N VAL A 33 -12.35 -5.01 -2.87
CA VAL A 33 -12.99 -6.26 -3.34
C VAL A 33 -14.03 -6.75 -2.34
N GLY A 34 -13.79 -6.56 -1.04
CA GLY A 34 -14.68 -7.02 0.02
C GLY A 34 -14.88 -8.54 -0.03
N ASN A 35 -16.12 -8.96 -0.29
CA ASN A 35 -16.51 -10.37 -0.43
C ASN A 35 -16.70 -10.81 -1.89
N ASP A 36 -16.33 -9.97 -2.86
CA ASP A 36 -16.42 -10.34 -4.27
C ASP A 36 -15.38 -11.44 -4.63
N THR A 37 -15.59 -12.12 -5.74
CA THR A 37 -14.64 -13.08 -6.33
C THR A 37 -14.12 -12.51 -7.66
N PRO A 38 -13.08 -11.66 -7.61
CA PRO A 38 -12.62 -10.93 -8.78
C PRO A 38 -11.91 -11.85 -9.77
N LYS A 39 -12.06 -11.53 -11.05
CA LYS A 39 -11.23 -12.07 -12.13
C LYS A 39 -10.03 -11.16 -12.40
N GLN A 40 -9.07 -11.64 -13.18
CA GLN A 40 -7.86 -10.88 -13.48
C GLN A 40 -8.17 -9.57 -14.23
N GLU A 41 -9.15 -9.58 -15.12
CA GLU A 41 -9.60 -8.40 -15.86
C GLU A 41 -10.35 -7.37 -15.00
N ASP A 42 -10.82 -7.77 -13.81
CA ASP A 42 -11.62 -6.89 -12.96
C ASP A 42 -10.77 -5.84 -12.25
N GLY A 43 -9.44 -6.03 -12.12
CA GLY A 43 -8.63 -5.05 -11.42
C GLY A 43 -7.16 -5.03 -11.78
N TRP A 44 -6.58 -3.84 -11.75
CA TRP A 44 -5.14 -3.63 -11.90
C TRP A 44 -4.68 -2.45 -11.06
N LEU A 45 -3.38 -2.44 -10.76
CA LEU A 45 -2.74 -1.37 -10.02
C LEU A 45 -1.89 -0.52 -10.95
N GLU A 46 -2.22 0.77 -11.05
CA GLU A 46 -1.34 1.72 -11.72
C GLU A 46 -0.37 2.32 -10.70
N VAL A 47 0.93 2.26 -11.02
CA VAL A 47 2.00 2.70 -10.13
C VAL A 47 2.73 3.89 -10.75
N MET A 48 2.88 4.96 -9.97
CA MET A 48 3.61 6.15 -10.37
C MET A 48 4.60 6.52 -9.27
N ASN A 49 5.89 6.31 -9.52
CA ASN A 49 6.93 6.58 -8.53
C ASN A 49 7.38 8.04 -8.52
N ASP A 50 7.91 8.49 -7.39
CA ASP A 50 8.61 9.77 -7.20
C ASP A 50 7.83 11.01 -7.67
N ARG A 51 6.51 11.01 -7.43
CA ARG A 51 5.64 12.14 -7.78
C ARG A 51 5.66 13.19 -6.69
N GLN A 52 5.86 14.44 -7.08
CA GLN A 52 5.67 15.57 -6.19
C GLN A 52 4.18 15.77 -5.90
N THR A 53 3.79 15.65 -4.64
CA THR A 53 2.44 15.91 -4.15
C THR A 53 2.46 17.05 -3.13
N LYS A 54 1.27 17.43 -2.63
CA LYS A 54 1.15 18.35 -1.48
C LYS A 54 1.75 17.77 -0.18
N ASN A 55 1.88 16.44 -0.11
CA ASN A 55 2.36 15.74 1.08
C ASN A 55 3.88 15.48 1.04
N GLY A 56 4.52 15.62 -0.14
CA GLY A 56 5.94 15.38 -0.37
C GLY A 56 6.19 14.60 -1.67
N ILE A 57 7.39 14.04 -1.81
CA ILE A 57 7.70 13.06 -2.86
C ILE A 57 7.04 11.73 -2.47
N ALA A 58 6.19 11.20 -3.36
CA ALA A 58 5.39 10.03 -3.07
C ALA A 58 5.35 9.05 -4.25
N ASN A 59 5.27 7.76 -3.91
CA ASN A 59 4.80 6.75 -4.84
C ASN A 59 3.27 6.74 -4.78
N ILE A 60 2.61 6.84 -5.93
CA ILE A 60 1.15 6.86 -6.05
C ILE A 60 0.71 5.51 -6.62
N TYR A 61 -0.25 4.89 -5.94
CA TYR A 61 -0.87 3.64 -6.32
C TYR A 61 -2.36 3.89 -6.58
N ASN A 62 -2.78 3.81 -7.85
CA ASN A 62 -4.20 3.88 -8.20
C ASN A 62 -4.75 2.48 -8.39
N PHE A 63 -5.78 2.16 -7.62
CA PHE A 63 -6.49 0.89 -7.66
C PHE A 63 -7.62 1.03 -8.65
N ILE A 64 -7.48 0.40 -9.81
CA ILE A 64 -8.56 0.34 -10.80
C ILE A 64 -9.31 -0.96 -10.59
N TYR A 65 -10.62 -0.86 -10.39
CA TYR A 65 -11.49 -2.01 -10.18
C TYR A 65 -12.79 -1.82 -10.97
N LYS A 66 -13.17 -2.84 -11.75
CA LYS A 66 -14.32 -2.85 -12.66
C LYS A 66 -14.38 -1.63 -13.59
N GLY A 67 -13.21 -1.21 -14.08
CA GLY A 67 -13.05 -0.09 -15.01
C GLY A 67 -13.04 1.29 -14.35
N GLU A 68 -13.15 1.40 -13.03
CA GLU A 68 -13.15 2.67 -12.31
C GLU A 68 -12.00 2.78 -11.30
N LYS A 69 -11.53 4.02 -11.08
CA LYS A 69 -10.54 4.28 -10.03
C LYS A 69 -11.20 4.29 -8.65
N ALA A 70 -11.15 3.14 -7.98
CA ALA A 70 -11.75 2.93 -6.67
C ALA A 70 -11.01 3.68 -5.56
N LEU A 71 -9.68 3.71 -5.61
CA LEU A 71 -8.85 4.27 -4.55
C LEU A 71 -7.51 4.77 -5.07
N THR A 72 -7.00 5.84 -4.48
CA THR A 72 -5.62 6.30 -4.61
C THR A 72 -4.94 6.19 -3.25
N LEU A 73 -3.79 5.52 -3.20
CA LEU A 73 -2.89 5.45 -2.06
C LEU A 73 -1.61 6.22 -2.40
N GLU A 74 -1.23 7.18 -1.56
CA GLU A 74 0.05 7.87 -1.63
C GLU A 74 0.98 7.33 -0.54
N GLU A 75 2.10 6.73 -0.93
CA GLU A 75 3.22 6.40 -0.06
C GLU A 75 4.24 7.54 -0.12
N VAL A 76 4.19 8.43 0.86
CA VAL A 76 5.09 9.57 0.96
C VAL A 76 6.39 9.14 1.61
N GLN A 77 7.51 9.36 0.91
CA GLN A 77 8.85 9.07 1.40
C GLN A 77 9.13 9.94 2.63
N GLY A 78 9.56 9.30 3.71
CA GLY A 78 9.90 9.96 4.97
C GLY A 78 11.28 9.57 5.47
N HIS A 79 11.90 10.44 6.26
CA HIS A 79 13.11 10.07 7.01
C HIS A 79 12.71 9.11 8.15
N GLY A 80 12.85 7.80 7.92
CA GLY A 80 12.61 6.75 8.92
C GLY A 80 11.40 5.87 8.64
N ALA A 81 10.21 6.42 8.42
CA ALA A 81 9.03 5.63 8.04
C ALA A 81 8.26 6.32 6.93
N ASN A 82 7.78 5.53 5.98
CA ASN A 82 6.88 6.02 4.96
C ASN A 82 5.53 6.37 5.59
N ARG A 83 4.90 7.42 5.07
CA ARG A 83 3.57 7.84 5.51
C ARG A 83 2.58 7.53 4.40
N TYR A 84 1.44 6.95 4.76
CA TYR A 84 0.44 6.52 3.80
C TYR A 84 -0.80 7.41 3.89
N PHE A 85 -1.30 7.87 2.75
CA PHE A 85 -2.52 8.65 2.63
C PHE A 85 -3.47 7.98 1.65
N ILE A 86 -4.72 7.78 2.08
CA ILE A 86 -5.78 7.22 1.25
C ILE A 86 -6.70 8.34 0.77
N SER A 87 -7.00 8.33 -0.52
CA SER A 87 -8.01 9.18 -1.14
C SER A 87 -8.95 8.32 -1.98
N SER A 88 -10.23 8.33 -1.64
CA SER A 88 -11.30 7.64 -2.38
C SER A 88 -12.60 8.43 -2.24
N LYS A 89 -13.54 8.18 -3.15
CA LYS A 89 -14.93 8.67 -3.01
C LYS A 89 -15.75 7.81 -2.06
N GLU A 90 -15.44 6.52 -1.97
CA GLU A 90 -16.28 5.51 -1.31
C GLU A 90 -15.66 4.97 -0.02
N TYR A 91 -14.32 4.90 0.03
CA TYR A 91 -13.61 4.28 1.14
C TYR A 91 -12.94 5.29 2.05
N THR A 92 -13.03 5.05 3.35
CA THR A 92 -12.39 5.88 4.37
C THR A 92 -11.24 5.13 5.06
N LEU A 93 -10.42 5.87 5.83
CA LEU A 93 -9.41 5.26 6.69
C LEU A 93 -10.01 4.29 7.72
N ALA A 94 -11.24 4.56 8.20
CA ALA A 94 -11.90 3.67 9.15
C ALA A 94 -12.24 2.32 8.51
N ASP A 95 -12.64 2.31 7.23
CA ASP A 95 -12.93 1.08 6.49
C ASP A 95 -11.65 0.28 6.24
N TYR A 96 -10.54 0.97 5.97
CA TYR A 96 -9.21 0.35 5.88
C TYR A 96 -8.82 -0.33 7.19
N MET A 97 -8.97 0.36 8.34
CA MET A 97 -8.64 -0.21 9.64
C MET A 97 -9.46 -1.46 9.97
N ARG A 98 -10.74 -1.50 9.58
CA ARG A 98 -11.58 -2.71 9.71
C ARG A 98 -11.09 -3.84 8.81
N ALA A 99 -10.69 -3.53 7.57
CA ALA A 99 -10.15 -4.53 6.65
C ALA A 99 -8.86 -5.17 7.21
N VAL A 100 -7.96 -4.35 7.77
CA VAL A 100 -6.74 -4.82 8.43
C VAL A 100 -7.05 -5.73 9.62
N GLN A 101 -7.99 -5.35 10.48
CA GLN A 101 -8.41 -6.15 11.64
C GLN A 101 -8.93 -7.53 11.20
N ASN A 102 -9.87 -7.54 10.25
CA ASN A 102 -10.46 -8.78 9.72
C ASN A 102 -9.44 -9.71 9.07
N ASN A 103 -8.37 -9.16 8.47
CA ASN A 103 -7.29 -9.96 7.89
C ASN A 103 -6.34 -10.50 8.96
N SER A 104 -6.08 -9.72 10.03
CA SER A 104 -5.24 -10.18 11.15
C SER A 104 -5.89 -11.31 11.96
N GLU A 105 -7.22 -11.39 12.01
CA GLU A 105 -7.95 -12.47 12.69
C GLU A 105 -8.03 -13.77 11.87
N LYS A 106 -7.72 -13.70 10.57
CA LYS A 106 -7.74 -14.85 9.64
C LYS A 106 -6.37 -15.52 9.48
N LEU A 107 -5.30 -14.90 9.99
CA LEU A 107 -3.93 -15.42 10.03
C LEU A 107 -3.67 -16.18 11.33
#